data_AF-E6SFT7-F1
#
_entry.id   AF-E6SFT7-F1
#
_cell.length_a   1.000
_cell.length_b   1.000
_cell.length_c   1.000
_cell.angle_alpha   90.00
_cell.angle_beta   90.00
_cell.angle_gamma   90.00
#
_symmetry.space_group_name_H-M   'P 1'
#
loop_
_entity.id
_entity.type
_entity.pdbx_description
1 polymer ?
#
loop_
_entity_poly.entity_id
_entity_poly.type
_entity_poly.pdbx_seq_one_letter_code
_entity_poly.pdbx_strand_id
1 'polypeptide(L)'
;MTPCSTLTTSRCAHPAPRRLAAALTLAAMLSLAACGTAADPGTSSSDPTAGAATPAAVPSARPSNDAPAGTVTLESGWAKAGSGMTAVFGTVTNRSDQDLTITGGTSPSAGEVQVHTMAKQADGSMTMMQKKGGLSVPAGESVDLAPGGDHLMLLGLTGPLVNGDDVVLVMVTSRGDELAWTVPVRTFAGAEETYVPEGD
;
A
#
# COMPACT_ATOMS: atom_id res chain seq x y z
N MET A 1 28.79 -19.19 59.00
CA MET A 1 27.60 -19.94 58.53
C MET A 1 26.39 -19.58 59.40
N THR A 2 25.66 -18.55 58.99
CA THR A 2 24.23 -18.18 59.21
C THR A 2 24.07 -16.72 58.73
N PRO A 3 22.89 -16.17 58.36
CA PRO A 3 21.54 -16.74 58.48
C PRO A 3 20.60 -16.57 57.25
N CYS A 4 19.51 -17.36 57.29
CA CYS A 4 18.12 -16.95 57.06
C CYS A 4 17.82 -15.85 56.02
N SER A 5 17.07 -16.20 54.97
CA SER A 5 16.02 -15.32 54.44
C SER A 5 14.82 -16.12 53.98
N THR A 6 13.79 -15.96 54.80
CA THR A 6 12.39 -16.34 54.69
C THR A 6 11.64 -15.57 53.60
N LEU A 7 10.64 -16.27 53.01
CA LEU A 7 9.36 -15.79 52.51
C LEU A 7 9.33 -14.67 51.44
N THR A 8 8.57 -14.90 50.36
CA THR A 8 7.23 -14.30 50.24
C THR A 8 6.53 -14.78 48.97
N THR A 9 5.48 -15.56 49.18
CA THR A 9 4.39 -15.80 48.24
C THR A 9 3.68 -14.47 47.98
N SER A 10 3.70 -13.95 46.75
CA SER A 10 2.85 -12.82 46.38
C SER A 10 1.82 -13.26 45.35
N ARG A 11 0.60 -13.54 45.86
CA ARG A 11 -0.65 -13.54 45.09
C ARG A 11 -1.25 -12.13 45.09
N CYS A 12 -2.21 -11.91 44.19
CA CYS A 12 -3.04 -10.72 43.98
C CYS A 12 -2.33 -9.64 43.13
N ALA A 13 -2.91 -9.08 42.06
CA ALA A 13 -4.32 -8.84 41.79
C ALA A 13 -4.63 -8.87 40.28
N HIS A 14 -5.80 -9.41 39.94
CA HIS A 14 -6.52 -9.09 38.71
C HIS A 14 -7.13 -7.68 38.84
N PRO A 15 -7.16 -6.92 37.75
CA PRO A 15 -8.43 -6.27 37.39
C PRO A 15 -8.92 -6.71 36.00
N ALA A 16 -10.14 -7.24 36.01
CA ALA A 16 -10.94 -7.60 34.83
C ALA A 16 -11.64 -6.33 34.23
N PRO A 17 -12.44 -6.45 33.16
CA PRO A 17 -12.49 -5.50 32.05
C PRO A 17 -13.48 -4.34 32.26
N ARG A 18 -13.13 -3.16 31.72
CA ARG A 18 -14.07 -2.04 31.57
C ARG A 18 -14.89 -2.24 30.30
N ARG A 19 -16.09 -2.79 30.47
CA ARG A 19 -17.19 -2.69 29.50
C ARG A 19 -17.71 -1.25 29.51
N LEU A 20 -17.55 -0.53 28.40
CA LEU A 20 -18.34 0.66 28.12
C LEU A 20 -19.41 0.26 27.10
N ALA A 21 -20.61 0.04 27.64
CA ALA A 21 -21.83 0.04 26.87
C ALA A 21 -22.17 1.49 26.52
N ALA A 22 -22.34 1.78 25.24
CA ALA A 22 -23.06 2.95 24.77
C ALA A 22 -24.11 2.47 23.76
N ALA A 23 -25.31 2.24 24.28
CA ALA A 23 -26.51 2.10 23.47
C ALA A 23 -27.05 3.52 23.20
N LEU A 24 -27.28 3.86 21.94
CA LEU A 24 -28.27 4.88 21.60
C LEU A 24 -28.98 4.50 20.30
N THR A 25 -30.21 4.05 20.48
CA THR A 25 -31.24 3.78 19.47
C THR A 25 -31.99 5.06 19.10
N LEU A 26 -32.38 5.17 17.82
CA LEU A 26 -33.49 5.95 17.19
C LEU A 26 -32.94 6.59 15.91
N ALA A 27 -33.65 6.75 14.79
CA ALA A 27 -34.91 6.28 14.21
C ALA A 27 -35.09 7.08 12.89
N ALA A 28 -36.04 6.65 12.06
CA ALA A 28 -36.64 7.34 10.91
C ALA A 28 -35.80 7.34 9.61
N MET A 29 -36.16 6.55 8.58
CA MET A 29 -37.31 6.71 7.66
C MET A 29 -37.36 8.12 7.05
N LEU A 30 -37.19 8.24 5.72
CA LEU A 30 -38.29 8.50 4.77
C LEU A 30 -37.72 9.01 3.43
N SER A 31 -38.04 8.27 2.38
CA SER A 31 -37.81 8.59 0.97
C SER A 31 -38.49 9.90 0.56
N LEU A 32 -37.86 10.70 -0.32
CA LEU A 32 -38.63 11.51 -1.26
C LEU A 32 -37.89 11.74 -2.58
N ALA A 33 -38.59 11.34 -3.64
CA ALA A 33 -38.24 11.54 -5.03
C ALA A 33 -38.26 13.02 -5.42
N ALA A 34 -37.40 13.40 -6.35
CA ALA A 34 -37.65 14.55 -7.22
C ALA A 34 -37.15 14.22 -8.64
N CYS A 35 -38.07 13.72 -9.46
CA CYS A 35 -37.95 13.78 -10.91
C CYS A 35 -38.04 15.26 -11.33
N GLY A 36 -36.99 15.78 -11.95
CA GLY A 36 -37.03 17.01 -12.74
C GLY A 36 -36.98 16.66 -14.22
N THR A 37 -38.15 16.60 -14.85
CA THR A 37 -38.32 16.56 -16.30
C THR A 37 -38.22 17.99 -16.85
N ALA A 38 -37.39 18.20 -17.86
CA ALA A 38 -37.54 19.29 -18.79
C ALA A 38 -37.28 18.72 -20.18
N ALA A 39 -38.38 18.42 -20.88
CA ALA A 39 -38.40 18.22 -22.30
C ALA A 39 -38.36 19.59 -22.97
N ASP A 40 -37.36 19.84 -23.81
CA ASP A 40 -37.40 20.88 -24.83
C ASP A 40 -37.47 20.19 -26.21
N PRO A 41 -38.58 20.33 -26.96
CA PRO A 41 -38.68 19.85 -28.32
C PRO A 41 -38.05 20.88 -29.27
N GLY A 42 -36.76 20.75 -29.51
CA GLY A 42 -36.06 21.45 -30.60
C GLY A 42 -36.15 20.66 -31.90
N THR A 43 -37.28 20.77 -32.62
CA THR A 43 -37.35 20.35 -34.02
C THR A 43 -36.60 21.35 -34.88
N SER A 44 -35.59 20.88 -35.62
CA SER A 44 -35.23 21.42 -36.94
C SER A 44 -34.45 20.37 -37.70
N SER A 45 -35.09 19.87 -38.76
CA SER A 45 -34.52 18.96 -39.74
C SER A 45 -33.67 19.70 -40.78
N SER A 46 -32.75 18.94 -41.37
CA SER A 46 -32.29 18.99 -42.77
C SER A 46 -31.06 19.83 -43.14
N ASP A 47 -29.91 19.14 -43.14
CA ASP A 47 -29.09 18.78 -44.33
C ASP A 47 -28.30 19.86 -45.13
N PRO A 48 -27.29 19.49 -45.94
CA PRO A 48 -25.90 19.87 -45.70
C PRO A 48 -25.36 20.84 -46.76
N THR A 49 -24.24 21.50 -46.49
CA THR A 49 -23.46 22.16 -47.53
C THR A 49 -21.98 21.97 -47.25
N ALA A 50 -21.32 21.40 -48.25
CA ALA A 50 -19.89 21.20 -48.34
C ALA A 50 -19.12 22.52 -48.16
N GLY A 51 -18.17 22.51 -47.23
CA GLY A 51 -17.19 23.57 -47.02
C GLY A 51 -15.83 22.95 -46.79
N ALA A 52 -14.89 23.28 -47.66
CA ALA A 52 -13.60 22.63 -47.84
C ALA A 52 -12.66 22.69 -46.62
N ALA A 53 -11.79 21.68 -46.59
CA ALA A 53 -10.83 21.34 -45.55
C ALA A 53 -9.84 22.46 -45.16
N THR A 54 -9.56 22.53 -43.87
CA THR A 54 -8.23 22.86 -43.34
C THR A 54 -8.08 22.13 -42.00
N PRO A 55 -7.28 21.05 -41.87
CA PRO A 55 -7.01 20.50 -40.55
C PRO A 55 -5.96 21.39 -39.90
N ALA A 56 -6.43 22.37 -39.11
CA ALA A 56 -5.59 22.94 -38.06
C ALA A 56 -5.29 21.81 -37.08
N ALA A 57 -4.04 21.40 -37.01
CA ALA A 57 -3.55 20.44 -36.03
C ALA A 57 -3.86 21.00 -34.64
N VAL A 58 -4.90 20.46 -34.00
CA VAL A 58 -5.10 20.63 -32.57
C VAL A 58 -3.90 19.97 -31.89
N PRO A 59 -3.16 20.67 -31.00
CA PRO A 59 -2.22 19.98 -30.16
C PRO A 59 -3.04 19.03 -29.30
N SER A 60 -2.91 17.73 -29.57
CA SER A 60 -3.35 16.68 -28.66
C SER A 60 -2.58 16.88 -27.36
N ALA A 61 -3.13 17.67 -26.45
CA ALA A 61 -2.74 17.67 -25.06
C ALA A 61 -3.07 16.27 -24.54
N ARG A 62 -2.08 15.39 -24.57
CA ARG A 62 -2.11 14.14 -23.82
C ARG A 62 -2.37 14.55 -22.37
N PRO A 63 -3.35 13.96 -21.66
CA PRO A 63 -3.43 14.19 -20.23
C PRO A 63 -2.09 13.71 -19.65
N SER A 64 -1.29 14.64 -19.15
CA SER A 64 -0.16 14.34 -18.30
C SER A 64 -0.76 13.72 -17.05
N ASN A 65 -0.79 12.40 -17.03
CA ASN A 65 -1.40 11.62 -15.97
C ASN A 65 -0.39 11.46 -14.82
N ASP A 66 0.13 12.60 -14.37
CA ASP A 66 0.92 12.71 -13.15
C ASP A 66 -0.09 12.62 -12.00
N ALA A 67 -0.22 11.45 -11.37
CA ALA A 67 -0.88 11.44 -10.07
C ALA A 67 -0.01 12.30 -9.15
N PRO A 68 -0.50 13.44 -8.64
CA PRO A 68 0.36 14.37 -7.95
C PRO A 68 1.03 13.67 -6.77
N ALA A 69 2.34 13.85 -6.66
CA ALA A 69 3.15 13.33 -5.56
C ALA A 69 2.46 13.61 -4.21
N GLY A 70 2.25 12.58 -3.41
CA GLY A 70 1.56 12.66 -2.12
C GLY A 70 0.11 12.12 -2.12
N THR A 71 -0.44 11.78 -3.28
CA THR A 71 -1.77 11.14 -3.35
C THR A 71 -1.71 9.66 -2.95
N VAL A 72 -0.55 9.03 -3.14
CA VAL A 72 -0.30 7.64 -2.77
C VAL A 72 0.71 7.62 -1.62
N THR A 73 0.30 7.09 -0.48
CA THR A 73 1.09 7.14 0.76
C THR A 73 1.35 5.76 1.32
N LEU A 74 2.51 5.57 1.94
CA LEU A 74 2.79 4.42 2.78
C LEU A 74 2.56 4.78 4.24
N GLU A 75 1.40 4.40 4.78
CA GLU A 75 1.01 4.65 6.15
C GLU A 75 1.61 3.61 7.10
N SER A 76 2.00 4.06 8.29
CA SER A 76 2.63 3.20 9.30
C SER A 76 3.81 2.38 8.77
N GLY A 77 4.47 2.88 7.72
CA GLY A 77 5.55 2.21 7.03
C GLY A 77 6.74 1.94 7.96
N TRP A 78 7.38 0.79 7.80
CA TRP A 78 8.62 0.45 8.50
C TRP A 78 9.43 -0.60 7.75
N ALA A 79 10.75 -0.52 7.87
CA ALA A 79 11.68 -1.52 7.36
C ALA A 79 12.10 -2.46 8.48
N LYS A 80 12.23 -3.76 8.20
CA LYS A 80 12.83 -4.70 9.15
C LYS A 80 14.35 -4.48 9.21
N ALA A 81 14.90 -4.43 10.42
CA ALA A 81 16.36 -4.43 10.61
C ALA A 81 16.97 -5.73 10.07
N GLY A 82 18.10 -5.63 9.37
CA GLY A 82 18.70 -6.77 8.68
C GLY A 82 19.91 -6.41 7.83
N SER A 83 20.50 -7.42 7.20
CA SER A 83 21.69 -7.28 6.34
C SER A 83 21.54 -8.14 5.09
N GLY A 84 22.12 -7.69 3.98
CA GLY A 84 22.04 -8.37 2.68
C GLY A 84 20.70 -8.13 1.99
N MET A 85 19.59 -8.53 2.61
CA MET A 85 18.24 -8.23 2.15
C MET A 85 17.29 -7.99 3.32
N THR A 86 16.25 -7.20 3.11
CA THR A 86 15.20 -7.00 4.11
C THR A 86 13.88 -6.61 3.47
N ALA A 87 12.79 -6.61 4.25
CA ALA A 87 11.47 -6.22 3.79
C ALA A 87 10.98 -4.91 4.44
N VAL A 88 10.18 -4.18 3.67
CA VAL A 88 9.40 -3.01 4.10
C VAL A 88 7.93 -3.36 4.11
N PHE A 89 7.27 -2.94 5.20
CA PHE A 89 5.88 -3.22 5.53
C PHE A 89 5.16 -1.89 5.83
N GLY A 90 3.82 -1.93 5.86
CA GLY A 90 2.96 -0.77 6.06
C GLY A 90 1.67 -0.90 5.26
N THR A 91 0.90 0.18 5.16
CA THR A 91 -0.34 0.19 4.37
C THR A 91 -0.19 1.19 3.24
N VAL A 92 -0.27 0.72 1.99
CA VAL A 92 -0.25 1.61 0.82
C VAL A 92 -1.67 2.10 0.57
N THR A 93 -1.89 3.40 0.66
CA THR A 93 -3.19 4.04 0.43
C THR A 93 -3.14 4.86 -0.84
N ASN A 94 -4.04 4.58 -1.78
CA ASN A 94 -4.23 5.36 -3.00
C ASN A 94 -5.40 6.32 -2.81
N ARG A 95 -5.14 7.61 -2.60
CA ARG A 95 -6.19 8.64 -2.50
C ARG A 95 -6.59 9.25 -3.84
N SER A 96 -6.08 8.72 -4.96
CA SER A 96 -6.39 9.23 -6.28
C SER A 96 -7.71 8.65 -6.78
N ASP A 97 -8.20 9.23 -7.87
CA ASP A 97 -9.37 8.78 -8.61
C ASP A 97 -9.03 7.72 -9.68
N GLN A 98 -7.78 7.24 -9.72
CA GLN A 98 -7.30 6.27 -10.71
C GLN A 98 -6.67 5.06 -10.03
N ASP A 99 -6.91 3.89 -10.61
CA ASP A 99 -6.20 2.67 -10.20
C ASP A 99 -4.71 2.81 -10.49
N LEU A 100 -3.88 2.25 -9.62
CA LEU A 100 -2.44 2.21 -9.80
C LEU A 100 -1.88 0.82 -9.54
N THR A 101 -0.74 0.54 -10.16
CA THR A 101 0.05 -0.65 -9.87
C THR A 101 1.47 -0.22 -9.58
N ILE A 102 2.02 -0.61 -8.43
CA ILE A 102 3.44 -0.38 -8.10
C ILE A 102 4.23 -1.59 -8.59
N THR A 103 5.19 -1.38 -9.47
CA THR A 103 5.93 -2.47 -10.13
C THR A 103 7.26 -2.82 -9.43
N GLY A 104 7.77 -1.90 -8.62
CA GLY A 104 9.06 -2.03 -7.94
C GLY A 104 9.63 -0.64 -7.65
N GLY A 105 10.93 -0.54 -7.43
CA GLY A 105 11.57 0.73 -7.17
C GLY A 105 13.06 0.63 -6.90
N THR A 106 13.61 1.72 -6.37
CA THR A 106 15.00 1.82 -5.97
C THR A 106 15.11 2.41 -4.56
N SER A 107 16.26 2.19 -3.93
CA SER A 107 16.59 2.79 -2.64
C SER A 107 18.09 3.09 -2.62
N PRO A 108 18.56 4.21 -2.06
CA PRO A 108 19.99 4.43 -1.85
C PRO A 108 20.65 3.36 -0.95
N SER A 109 19.85 2.70 -0.11
CA SER A 109 20.31 1.68 0.83
C SER A 109 20.33 0.27 0.23
N ALA A 110 19.85 0.06 -1.01
CA ALA A 110 19.71 -1.25 -1.65
C ALA A 110 19.98 -1.20 -3.16
N GLY A 111 20.43 -2.30 -3.75
CA GLY A 111 20.60 -2.39 -5.20
C GLY A 111 19.26 -2.32 -5.96
N GLU A 112 18.19 -2.90 -5.38
CA GLU A 112 16.87 -2.95 -6.01
C GLU A 112 15.76 -3.05 -4.95
N VAL A 113 14.56 -2.54 -5.29
CA VAL A 113 13.33 -2.78 -4.53
C VAL A 113 12.31 -3.51 -5.41
N GLN A 114 11.85 -4.66 -4.95
CA GLN A 114 10.88 -5.49 -5.67
C GLN A 114 9.60 -5.67 -4.83
N VAL A 115 8.47 -5.90 -5.50
CA VAL A 115 7.23 -6.35 -4.82
C VAL A 115 7.26 -7.87 -4.70
N HIS A 116 7.11 -8.40 -3.49
CA HIS A 116 7.12 -9.83 -3.19
C HIS A 116 5.82 -10.22 -2.49
N THR A 117 5.49 -11.51 -2.58
CA THR A 117 4.35 -12.12 -1.89
C THR A 117 4.75 -13.48 -1.34
N MET A 118 4.00 -13.97 -0.37
CA MET A 118 4.22 -15.28 0.22
C MET A 118 3.20 -16.27 -0.36
N ALA A 119 3.70 -17.28 -1.06
CA ALA A 119 2.89 -18.36 -1.62
C ALA A 119 3.05 -19.64 -0.80
N LYS A 120 1.93 -20.32 -0.53
CA LYS A 120 1.96 -21.64 0.08
C LYS A 120 2.24 -22.69 -1.00
N GLN A 121 3.33 -23.42 -0.83
CA GLN A 121 3.71 -24.51 -1.69
C GLN A 121 2.87 -25.77 -1.41
N ALA A 122 2.88 -26.73 -2.33
CA ALA A 122 2.12 -27.98 -2.21
C ALA A 122 2.55 -28.85 -1.00
N ASP A 123 3.79 -28.70 -0.54
CA ASP A 123 4.33 -29.36 0.66
C ASP A 123 3.96 -28.67 1.97
N GLY A 124 3.21 -27.56 1.89
CA GLY A 124 2.78 -26.77 3.05
C GLY A 124 3.78 -25.72 3.52
N SER A 125 4.96 -25.63 2.90
CA SER A 125 5.93 -24.55 3.17
C SER A 125 5.47 -23.21 2.59
N MET A 126 5.96 -22.11 3.17
CA MET A 126 5.74 -20.76 2.67
C MET A 126 7.00 -20.30 1.94
N THR A 127 6.84 -19.93 0.67
CA THR A 127 7.93 -19.41 -0.17
C THR A 127 7.67 -17.95 -0.49
N MET A 128 8.71 -17.14 -0.34
CA MET A 128 8.72 -15.76 -0.83
C MET A 128 9.01 -15.76 -2.32
N MET A 129 8.16 -15.08 -3.10
CA MET A 129 8.32 -14.96 -4.56
C MET A 129 8.03 -13.54 -5.04
N GLN A 130 8.74 -13.12 -6.09
CA GLN A 130 8.51 -11.83 -6.71
C GLN A 130 7.13 -11.80 -7.40
N LYS A 131 6.37 -10.73 -7.17
CA LYS A 131 5.08 -10.48 -7.79
C LYS A 131 5.28 -9.65 -9.06
N LYS A 132 5.54 -10.32 -10.19
CA LYS A 132 5.79 -9.68 -11.51
C LYS A 132 4.69 -8.72 -11.97
N GLY A 133 3.45 -8.96 -11.55
CA GLY A 133 2.32 -8.07 -11.81
C GLY A 133 2.30 -6.80 -10.94
N GLY A 134 3.23 -6.66 -9.99
CA GLY A 134 3.28 -5.57 -9.03
C GLY A 134 2.19 -5.63 -7.95
N LEU A 135 2.07 -4.55 -7.20
CA LEU A 135 1.03 -4.31 -6.21
C LEU A 135 -0.05 -3.41 -6.81
N SER A 136 -1.21 -3.96 -7.17
CA SER A 136 -2.36 -3.16 -7.57
C SER A 136 -3.02 -2.52 -6.36
N VAL A 137 -3.26 -1.21 -6.42
CA VAL A 137 -3.93 -0.41 -5.39
C VAL A 137 -5.04 0.39 -6.09
N PRO A 138 -6.31 -0.07 -6.02
CA PRO A 138 -7.42 0.61 -6.68
C PRO A 138 -7.61 2.05 -6.20
N ALA A 139 -8.29 2.87 -7.00
CA ALA A 139 -8.63 4.25 -6.64
C ALA A 139 -9.40 4.32 -5.31
N GLY A 140 -8.95 5.17 -4.39
CA GLY A 140 -9.57 5.34 -3.07
C GLY A 140 -9.38 4.17 -2.09
N GLU A 141 -8.64 3.12 -2.47
CA GLU A 141 -8.43 1.93 -1.65
C GLU A 141 -7.07 1.90 -0.97
N SER A 142 -6.89 0.91 -0.08
CA SER A 142 -5.65 0.64 0.62
C SER A 142 -5.29 -0.83 0.57
N VAL A 143 -4.00 -1.13 0.50
CA VAL A 143 -3.46 -2.49 0.47
C VAL A 143 -2.39 -2.64 1.55
N ASP A 144 -2.52 -3.69 2.36
CA ASP A 144 -1.59 -3.97 3.44
C ASP A 144 -0.36 -4.74 2.95
N LEU A 145 0.80 -4.26 3.38
CA LEU A 145 2.09 -4.92 3.27
C LEU A 145 2.45 -5.48 4.64
N ALA A 146 2.41 -6.80 4.79
CA ALA A 146 2.55 -7.47 6.07
C ALA A 146 3.44 -8.72 5.97
N PRO A 147 4.12 -9.09 7.07
CA PRO A 147 4.83 -10.37 7.14
C PRO A 147 3.89 -11.54 6.84
N GLY A 148 4.31 -12.49 6.02
CA GLY A 148 3.44 -13.58 5.55
C GLY A 148 2.48 -13.22 4.40
N GLY A 149 2.51 -11.98 3.90
CA GLY A 149 1.70 -11.49 2.77
C GLY A 149 2.52 -10.73 1.74
N ASP A 150 1.89 -9.76 1.08
CA ASP A 150 2.61 -8.84 0.17
C ASP A 150 3.58 -7.96 0.98
N HIS A 151 4.76 -7.66 0.42
CA HIS A 151 5.75 -6.78 1.03
C HIS A 151 6.72 -6.24 -0.02
N LEU A 152 7.45 -5.18 0.34
CA LEU A 152 8.48 -4.61 -0.52
C LEU A 152 9.84 -5.18 -0.10
N MET A 153 10.46 -5.97 -0.96
CA MET A 153 11.75 -6.59 -0.69
C MET A 153 12.88 -5.69 -1.19
N LEU A 154 13.81 -5.34 -0.31
CA LEU A 154 15.04 -4.64 -0.61
C LEU A 154 16.15 -5.67 -0.82
N LEU A 155 16.66 -5.74 -2.06
CA LEU A 155 17.70 -6.68 -2.44
C LEU A 155 19.05 -5.98 -2.53
N GLY A 156 20.10 -6.66 -2.06
CA GLY A 156 21.47 -6.17 -2.15
C GLY A 156 21.69 -4.90 -1.33
N LEU A 157 21.37 -4.95 -0.03
CA LEU A 157 21.62 -3.85 0.90
C LEU A 157 23.10 -3.45 0.86
N THR A 158 23.36 -2.15 0.73
CA THR A 158 24.73 -1.60 0.68
C THR A 158 25.44 -1.65 2.03
N GLY A 159 24.68 -1.80 3.11
CA GLY A 159 25.14 -2.02 4.47
C GLY A 159 24.00 -2.57 5.36
N PRO A 160 24.30 -2.97 6.61
CA PRO A 160 23.27 -3.40 7.53
C PRO A 160 22.35 -2.23 7.90
N LEU A 161 21.04 -2.48 7.96
CA LEU A 161 20.04 -1.55 8.47
C LEU A 161 19.75 -1.88 9.94
N VAL A 162 19.95 -0.91 10.83
CA VAL A 162 19.75 -1.08 12.27
C VAL A 162 18.58 -0.27 12.79
N ASN A 163 18.07 -0.64 13.96
CA ASN A 163 16.93 0.03 14.58
C ASN A 163 17.18 1.53 14.74
N GLY A 164 16.21 2.34 14.31
CA GLY A 164 16.29 3.81 14.40
C GLY A 164 16.89 4.49 13.17
N ASP A 165 17.43 3.73 12.20
CA ASP A 165 17.76 4.26 10.87
C ASP A 165 16.49 4.61 10.09
N ASP A 166 16.63 5.41 9.04
CA ASP A 166 15.58 5.66 8.06
C ASP A 166 15.97 5.10 6.69
N VAL A 167 14.99 4.55 5.98
CA VAL A 167 15.16 4.03 4.62
C VAL A 167 14.30 4.85 3.67
N VAL A 168 14.93 5.41 2.65
CA VAL A 168 14.24 6.08 1.54
C VAL A 168 13.95 5.07 0.45
N LEU A 169 12.70 5.04 -0.02
CA LEU A 169 12.23 4.24 -1.15
C LEU A 169 11.73 5.17 -2.24
N VAL A 170 12.10 4.89 -3.49
CA VAL A 170 11.54 5.53 -4.69
C VAL A 170 10.88 4.42 -5.50
N MET A 171 9.56 4.31 -5.34
CA MET A 171 8.75 3.29 -6.00
C MET A 171 8.27 3.81 -7.36
N VAL A 172 8.17 2.91 -8.34
CA VAL A 172 7.73 3.21 -9.69
C VAL A 172 6.37 2.57 -9.93
N THR A 173 5.46 3.33 -10.51
CA THR A 173 4.15 2.82 -10.94
C THR A 173 4.23 2.23 -12.35
N SER A 174 3.23 1.43 -12.74
CA SER A 174 3.10 0.89 -14.10
C SER A 174 2.99 1.98 -15.18
N ARG A 175 2.69 3.23 -14.78
CA ARG A 175 2.60 4.39 -15.67
C ARG A 175 3.92 5.17 -15.76
N GLY A 176 4.92 4.79 -14.96
CA GLY A 176 6.23 5.45 -14.88
C GLY A 176 6.29 6.59 -13.86
N ASP A 177 5.26 6.78 -13.04
CA ASP A 177 5.28 7.78 -11.97
C ASP A 177 6.17 7.31 -10.81
N GLU A 178 6.86 8.23 -10.15
CA GLU A 178 7.68 7.94 -8.96
C GLU A 178 6.98 8.33 -7.66
N LEU A 179 7.04 7.44 -6.67
CA LEU A 179 6.51 7.63 -5.32
C LEU A 179 7.65 7.53 -4.31
N ALA A 180 7.98 8.65 -3.67
CA ALA A 180 9.03 8.69 -2.65
C ALA A 180 8.46 8.50 -1.25
N TRP A 181 8.96 7.51 -0.52
CA TRP A 181 8.61 7.24 0.87
C TRP A 181 9.86 7.17 1.74
N THR A 182 9.72 7.54 3.01
CA THR A 182 10.76 7.36 4.03
C THR A 182 10.14 6.63 5.20
N VAL A 183 10.78 5.54 5.62
CA VAL A 183 10.28 4.69 6.70
C VAL A 183 11.37 4.39 7.73
N PRO A 184 11.02 4.35 9.02
CA PRO A 184 11.96 3.98 10.06
C PRO A 184 12.26 2.47 10.03
N VAL A 185 13.49 2.11 10.37
CA VAL A 185 13.93 0.73 10.57
C VAL A 185 13.57 0.29 11.99
N ARG A 186 12.95 -0.88 12.10
CA ARG A 186 12.54 -1.50 13.37
C ARG A 186 13.08 -2.91 13.49
N THR A 187 13.41 -3.28 14.73
CA THR A 187 13.74 -4.67 15.06
C THR A 187 12.45 -5.48 15.07
N PHE A 188 12.42 -6.57 14.31
CA PHE A 188 11.28 -7.48 14.26
C PHE A 188 11.76 -8.92 14.40
N ALA A 189 11.22 -9.63 15.39
CA ALA A 189 11.59 -11.00 15.72
C ALA A 189 10.70 -12.06 15.02
N GLY A 190 9.78 -11.67 14.14
CA GLY A 190 8.88 -12.58 13.42
C GLY A 190 9.25 -12.83 11.95
N ALA A 191 8.57 -13.81 11.35
CA ALA A 191 8.61 -14.22 9.94
C ALA A 191 10.01 -14.68 9.45
N GLU A 192 10.41 -15.88 9.85
CA GLU A 192 11.52 -16.62 9.22
C GLU A 192 11.05 -17.13 7.86
N GLU A 193 11.35 -16.39 6.80
CA GLU A 193 10.88 -16.67 5.43
C GLU A 193 12.04 -17.11 4.55
N THR A 194 11.91 -18.26 3.91
CA THR A 194 12.90 -18.78 2.96
C THR A 194 12.72 -18.09 1.62
N TYR A 195 13.73 -17.34 1.21
CA TYR A 195 13.80 -16.70 -0.11
C TYR A 195 14.21 -17.72 -1.19
N VAL A 196 13.45 -17.80 -2.28
CA VAL A 196 13.80 -18.59 -3.46
C VAL A 196 13.97 -17.63 -4.64
N PRO A 197 15.20 -17.32 -5.09
CA PRO A 197 15.39 -16.55 -6.31
C PRO A 197 14.82 -17.35 -7.48
N GLU A 198 14.08 -16.71 -8.38
CA GLU A 198 13.71 -17.35 -9.65
C GLU A 198 15.01 -17.69 -10.40
N GLY A 199 15.31 -18.98 -10.52
CA GLY A 199 16.53 -19.50 -11.15
C GLY A 199 16.24 -20.14 -12.50
N ASP A 200 16.96 -19.60 -13.51
CA ASP A 200 17.40 -20.13 -14.83
C ASP A 200 16.42 -20.96 -15.69
#